data_AF-A0A7V9GQY9-F1
#
_entry.id   AF-A0A7V9GQY9-F1
#
_cell.length_a   1.000
_cell.length_b   1.000
_cell.length_c   1.000
_cell.angle_alpha   90.00
_cell.angle_beta   90.00
_cell.angle_gamma   90.00
#
_symmetry.space_group_name_H-M   'P 1'
#
loop_
_entity.id
_entity.type
_entity.pdbx_description
1 polymer ?
#
loop_
_entity_poly.entity_id
_entity_poly.type
_entity_poly.pdbx_seq_one_letter_code
_entity_poly.pdbx_strand_id
1 'polypeptide(L)'
;CGICGDNHCTTSVLCQNMAYRSYPPVLGNCAYNLAEQADYMFDHAIFNDCMANVDFCEQMVKDTNPSVLAKAENTTAPHCDIHGYKTIADIMRALNPFTGDFYLETLHVARYTREMYCLFGGRHTHPSTIMPGGVSADITHQTCTDYYVRLMRYMDYVKRSVPMHDDLYDFWLEALPGYDQVGFRETNLVCWGAFDDPEYVDYDYKTMSDWGEKRMVTPGIAINGELVTTDLVEINLMIRILLGSSYFDGWENERKFVDKDPLGNEVSMDHPWNKTTLPKPQKRDFTDKYSWVTSPRIYDKRTDTHVCCDTGGGPFARQWVTAKAGKVKLGDYLEATGHSIKMVLPKGANLPATELEWHVPAKSNAIERDRARTYHQAYSALVGLYCLEKAMGELRAGRTKSWNDFKVPEEAVSVGFHEAARGVISHHMVIEGGKVANYQPFPPTPWNGSVRDKFGTPGPYEDAVQNTPIFEENGPENFKGVDIMRAVRSFDPCLPCGVHMYGGGHVKKVMHTPTALS
;
A
#
# COMPACT_ATOMS: atom_id res chain seq x y z
N CYS A 1 5.08 -1.02 12.62
CA CYS A 1 5.26 0.12 11.71
C CYS A 1 4.84 1.41 12.42
N GLY A 2 5.59 2.51 12.29
CA GLY A 2 5.22 3.82 12.87
C GLY A 2 4.47 4.78 11.93
N ILE A 3 4.26 4.37 10.67
CA ILE A 3 3.50 5.11 9.66
C ILE A 3 2.20 4.38 9.27
N CYS A 4 2.23 3.04 9.31
CA CYS A 4 1.23 2.10 8.80
C CYS A 4 0.88 1.02 9.85
N GLY A 5 0.89 1.40 11.13
CA GLY A 5 0.57 0.49 12.24
C GLY A 5 -0.91 0.09 12.27
N ASP A 6 -1.76 0.99 11.80
CA ASP A 6 -3.20 0.82 11.59
C ASP A 6 -3.50 -0.28 10.57
N ASN A 7 -2.88 -0.29 9.39
CA ASN A 7 -3.10 -1.37 8.40
C ASN A 7 -2.81 -2.76 9.01
N HIS A 8 -1.77 -2.90 9.84
CA HIS A 8 -1.49 -4.14 10.58
C HIS A 8 -2.56 -4.45 11.63
N CYS A 9 -3.06 -3.45 12.33
CA CYS A 9 -4.14 -3.62 13.30
C CYS A 9 -5.42 -4.10 12.60
N THR A 10 -5.82 -3.43 11.52
CA THR A 10 -6.98 -3.80 10.70
C THR A 10 -6.81 -5.21 10.15
N THR A 11 -5.68 -5.53 9.50
CA THR A 11 -5.44 -6.89 8.96
C THR A 11 -5.46 -7.97 10.04
N SER A 12 -4.89 -7.69 11.22
CA SER A 12 -4.96 -8.57 12.38
C SER A 12 -6.40 -8.79 12.84
N VAL A 13 -7.22 -7.74 12.82
CA VAL A 13 -8.64 -7.81 13.17
C VAL A 13 -9.43 -8.62 12.13
N LEU A 14 -9.18 -8.46 10.83
CA LEU A 14 -9.81 -9.29 9.79
C LEU A 14 -9.45 -10.78 9.97
N CYS A 15 -8.18 -11.06 10.27
CA CYS A 15 -7.70 -12.41 10.57
C CYS A 15 -8.41 -13.03 11.80
N GLN A 16 -8.66 -12.21 12.82
CA GLN A 16 -9.39 -12.59 14.02
C GLN A 16 -10.88 -12.76 13.77
N ASN A 17 -11.51 -11.90 12.97
CA ASN A 17 -12.93 -12.03 12.59
C ASN A 17 -13.21 -13.38 11.93
N MET A 18 -12.32 -13.83 11.05
CA MET A 18 -12.38 -15.16 10.45
C MET A 18 -12.23 -16.29 11.48
N ALA A 19 -11.23 -16.21 12.37
CA ALA A 19 -11.02 -17.23 13.40
C ALA A 19 -12.20 -17.32 14.38
N TYR A 20 -12.70 -16.18 14.84
CA TYR A 20 -13.70 -16.08 15.91
C TYR A 20 -15.12 -16.21 15.37
N ARG A 21 -15.29 -16.20 14.04
CA ARG A 21 -16.59 -16.08 13.35
C ARG A 21 -17.38 -14.88 13.87
N SER A 22 -16.66 -13.78 14.05
CA SER A 22 -17.23 -12.51 14.53
C SER A 22 -17.29 -11.55 13.37
N TYR A 23 -18.49 -11.32 12.88
CA TYR A 23 -18.74 -10.48 11.71
C TYR A 23 -19.16 -9.11 12.21
N PRO A 24 -18.39 -8.03 11.96
CA PRO A 24 -18.78 -6.70 12.34
C PRO A 24 -20.16 -6.33 11.78
N PRO A 25 -20.98 -5.57 12.51
CA PRO A 25 -22.13 -4.91 11.92
C PRO A 25 -21.71 -4.03 10.74
N VAL A 26 -22.66 -3.71 9.84
CA VAL A 26 -22.41 -2.85 8.66
C VAL A 26 -21.67 -1.57 9.04
N LEU A 27 -22.11 -0.90 10.10
CA LEU A 27 -21.48 0.34 10.56
C LEU A 27 -20.03 0.13 11.06
N GLY A 28 -19.72 -1.04 11.64
CA GLY A 28 -18.37 -1.42 12.04
C GLY A 28 -17.45 -1.65 10.83
N ASN A 29 -17.93 -2.32 9.79
CA ASN A 29 -17.18 -2.48 8.53
C ASN A 29 -16.97 -1.14 7.82
N CYS A 30 -18.00 -0.29 7.77
CA CYS A 30 -17.85 1.08 7.24
C CYS A 30 -16.78 1.86 8.03
N ALA A 31 -16.70 1.69 9.35
CA ALA A 31 -15.70 2.36 10.18
C ALA A 31 -14.27 1.88 9.88
N TYR A 32 -14.05 0.58 9.65
CA TYR A 32 -12.76 0.08 9.15
C TYR A 32 -12.40 0.75 7.82
N ASN A 33 -13.33 0.73 6.87
CA ASN A 33 -13.08 1.29 5.54
C ASN A 33 -12.78 2.79 5.62
N LEU A 34 -13.56 3.56 6.36
CA LEU A 34 -13.39 5.02 6.51
C LEU A 34 -12.08 5.39 7.23
N ALA A 35 -11.68 4.60 8.23
CA ALA A 35 -10.38 4.77 8.88
C ALA A 35 -9.24 4.52 7.86
N GLU A 36 -9.25 3.37 7.20
CA GLU A 36 -8.18 2.99 6.26
C GLU A 36 -8.13 3.89 5.01
N GLN A 37 -9.26 4.43 4.51
CA GLN A 37 -9.21 5.47 3.47
C GLN A 37 -8.45 6.70 3.96
N ALA A 38 -8.70 7.13 5.19
CA ALA A 38 -8.07 8.30 5.75
C ALA A 38 -6.56 8.08 5.95
N ASP A 39 -6.16 6.85 6.29
CA ASP A 39 -4.76 6.45 6.31
C ASP A 39 -4.14 6.54 4.90
N TYR A 40 -4.77 5.99 3.86
CA TYR A 40 -4.27 6.12 2.49
C TYR A 40 -4.16 7.57 2.05
N MET A 41 -5.18 8.40 2.31
CA MET A 41 -5.16 9.83 1.98
C MET A 41 -4.03 10.57 2.71
N PHE A 42 -3.74 10.18 3.96
CA PHE A 42 -2.62 10.69 4.73
C PHE A 42 -1.27 10.25 4.17
N ASP A 43 -1.03 8.93 4.09
CA ASP A 43 0.27 8.34 3.78
C ASP A 43 0.68 8.69 2.34
N HIS A 44 -0.23 8.56 1.37
CA HIS A 44 0.09 8.89 -0.02
C HIS A 44 0.42 10.37 -0.20
N ALA A 45 -0.31 11.29 0.44
CA ALA A 45 -0.04 12.71 0.34
C ALA A 45 1.32 13.07 0.96
N ILE A 46 1.57 12.67 2.21
CA ILE A 46 2.84 12.99 2.89
C ILE A 46 4.02 12.30 2.21
N PHE A 47 3.86 11.07 1.75
CA PHE A 47 4.94 10.33 1.09
C PHE A 47 5.24 10.90 -0.29
N ASN A 48 4.24 11.11 -1.16
CA ASN A 48 4.49 11.68 -2.47
C ASN A 48 5.12 13.07 -2.31
N ASP A 49 4.52 14.00 -1.57
CA ASP A 49 4.90 15.41 -1.68
C ASP A 49 5.87 15.92 -0.61
N CYS A 50 6.18 15.10 0.40
CA CYS A 50 7.21 15.41 1.39
C CYS A 50 8.36 14.39 1.44
N MET A 51 8.33 13.33 0.61
CA MET A 51 9.42 12.35 0.54
C MET A 51 9.84 12.00 -0.90
N ALA A 52 8.96 11.43 -1.73
CA ALA A 52 9.32 10.97 -3.08
C ALA A 52 9.52 12.13 -4.06
N ASN A 53 8.55 13.04 -4.16
CA ASN A 53 8.61 14.21 -5.04
C ASN A 53 9.65 15.26 -4.60
N VAL A 54 10.22 15.13 -3.40
CA VAL A 54 11.41 15.89 -3.00
C VAL A 54 12.62 15.53 -3.89
N ASP A 55 12.67 14.33 -4.45
CA ASP A 55 13.69 13.98 -5.45
C ASP A 55 13.54 14.77 -6.76
N PHE A 56 12.38 15.39 -6.97
CA PHE A 56 12.03 16.17 -8.15
C PHE A 56 11.99 17.68 -7.85
N CYS A 57 12.32 18.10 -6.62
CA CYS A 57 12.33 19.52 -6.25
C CYS A 57 13.48 20.29 -6.92
N GLU A 58 13.32 21.60 -7.06
CA GLU A 58 14.31 22.47 -7.72
C GLU A 58 15.70 22.28 -7.12
N GLN A 59 15.83 22.21 -5.80
CA GLN A 59 17.12 22.04 -5.14
C GLN A 59 17.80 20.72 -5.54
N MET A 60 17.06 19.61 -5.57
CA MET A 60 17.63 18.32 -5.95
C MET A 60 18.00 18.30 -7.43
N VAL A 61 17.11 18.78 -8.30
CA VAL A 61 17.30 18.78 -9.75
C VAL A 61 18.45 19.71 -10.14
N LYS A 62 18.59 20.87 -9.51
CA LYS A 62 19.72 21.78 -9.72
C LYS A 62 21.07 21.11 -9.46
N ASP A 63 21.13 20.29 -8.42
CA ASP A 63 22.36 19.62 -8.00
C ASP A 63 22.68 18.34 -8.79
N THR A 64 21.72 17.79 -9.54
CA THR A 64 21.84 16.47 -10.20
C THR A 64 21.69 16.53 -11.71
N ASN A 65 20.80 17.39 -12.19
CA ASN A 65 20.44 17.58 -13.58
C ASN A 65 20.18 19.07 -13.89
N PRO A 66 21.19 19.94 -13.80
CA PRO A 66 21.01 21.37 -14.06
C PRO A 66 20.47 21.65 -15.48
N SER A 67 20.76 20.77 -16.47
CA SER A 67 20.20 20.90 -17.80
C SER A 67 18.68 20.67 -17.84
N VAL A 68 18.17 19.74 -17.01
CA VAL A 68 16.73 19.46 -16.87
C VAL A 68 16.02 20.64 -16.22
N LEU A 69 16.60 21.22 -15.16
CA LEU A 69 16.04 22.41 -14.53
C LEU A 69 15.94 23.57 -15.54
N ALA A 70 16.99 23.82 -16.34
CA ALA A 70 16.96 24.86 -17.37
C ALA A 70 15.85 24.66 -18.43
N LYS A 71 15.55 23.40 -18.79
CA LYS A 71 14.38 23.08 -19.64
C LYS A 71 13.07 23.37 -18.91
N ALA A 72 12.96 22.99 -17.65
CA ALA A 72 11.76 23.18 -16.83
C ALA A 72 11.39 24.68 -16.67
N GLU A 73 12.38 25.58 -16.58
CA GLU A 73 12.16 27.04 -16.53
C GLU A 73 11.43 27.58 -17.76
N ASN A 74 11.60 26.91 -18.91
CA ASN A 74 11.07 27.34 -20.20
C ASN A 74 9.88 26.49 -20.67
N THR A 75 9.42 25.54 -19.84
CA THR A 75 8.32 24.63 -20.19
C THR A 75 7.07 25.01 -19.40
N THR A 76 6.03 25.44 -20.11
CA THR A 76 4.71 25.71 -19.52
C THR A 76 4.07 24.43 -19.02
N ALA A 77 3.47 24.46 -17.84
CA ALA A 77 2.71 23.33 -17.30
C ALA A 77 1.34 23.23 -18.01
N PRO A 78 1.02 22.10 -18.69
CA PRO A 78 -0.24 21.94 -19.42
C PRO A 78 -1.50 22.30 -18.65
N HIS A 79 -1.56 22.00 -17.34
CA HIS A 79 -2.73 22.20 -16.48
C HIS A 79 -2.56 23.40 -15.52
N CYS A 80 -1.73 24.39 -15.89
CA CYS A 80 -1.46 25.57 -15.06
C CYS A 80 -2.71 26.36 -14.65
N ASP A 81 -3.81 26.28 -15.41
CA ASP A 81 -5.11 26.88 -15.09
C ASP A 81 -5.83 26.18 -13.93
N ILE A 82 -5.50 24.92 -13.66
CA ILE A 82 -6.07 24.10 -12.58
C ILE A 82 -5.24 24.24 -11.30
N HIS A 83 -3.93 23.93 -11.37
CA HIS A 83 -3.08 23.89 -10.17
C HIS A 83 -2.36 25.20 -9.87
N GLY A 84 -2.29 26.14 -10.82
CA GLY A 84 -1.79 27.51 -10.61
C GLY A 84 -0.29 27.73 -10.81
N TYR A 85 0.47 26.69 -11.17
CA TYR A 85 1.91 26.79 -11.46
C TYR A 85 2.13 26.98 -12.95
N LYS A 86 2.80 28.06 -13.37
CA LYS A 86 2.90 28.42 -14.79
C LYS A 86 3.88 27.54 -15.55
N THR A 87 5.00 27.21 -14.92
CA THR A 87 6.06 26.40 -15.52
C THR A 87 6.30 25.13 -14.70
N ILE A 88 6.94 24.14 -15.31
CA ILE A 88 7.36 22.93 -14.58
C ILE A 88 8.35 23.29 -13.47
N ALA A 89 9.23 24.27 -13.68
CA ALA A 89 10.14 24.74 -12.63
C ALA A 89 9.39 25.31 -11.42
N ASP A 90 8.22 25.95 -11.60
CA ASP A 90 7.41 26.42 -10.48
C ASP A 90 6.87 25.25 -9.64
N ILE A 91 6.50 24.13 -10.26
CA ILE A 91 6.13 22.89 -9.54
C ILE A 91 7.35 22.36 -8.77
N MET A 92 8.53 22.30 -9.40
CA MET A 92 9.76 21.86 -8.73
C MET A 92 10.10 22.72 -7.51
N ARG A 93 9.90 24.05 -7.59
CA ARG A 93 10.08 24.98 -6.45
C ARG A 93 9.07 24.76 -5.35
N ALA A 94 7.82 24.52 -5.71
CA ALA A 94 6.73 24.24 -4.78
C ALA A 94 6.97 22.97 -3.93
N LEU A 95 7.81 22.05 -4.43
CA LEU A 95 8.24 20.83 -3.76
C LEU A 95 9.52 20.98 -2.90
N ASN A 96 10.16 22.16 -2.87
CA ASN A 96 11.34 22.37 -2.05
C ASN A 96 11.02 22.18 -0.55
N PRO A 97 11.81 21.38 0.20
CA PRO A 97 11.54 21.12 1.60
C PRO A 97 11.41 22.39 2.45
N PHE A 98 10.34 22.48 3.23
CA PHE A 98 10.02 23.55 4.18
C PHE A 98 9.87 24.97 3.61
N THR A 99 10.08 25.17 2.31
CA THR A 99 10.07 26.48 1.66
C THR A 99 9.13 26.54 0.46
N GLY A 100 8.94 25.41 -0.22
CA GLY A 100 7.93 25.24 -1.26
C GLY A 100 6.52 25.26 -0.69
N ASP A 101 5.61 25.96 -1.35
CA ASP A 101 4.24 26.15 -0.88
C ASP A 101 3.43 24.84 -0.90
N PHE A 102 3.59 24.00 -1.93
CA PHE A 102 2.90 22.71 -2.02
C PHE A 102 3.41 21.70 -0.99
N TYR A 103 4.71 21.68 -0.72
CA TYR A 103 5.29 20.90 0.39
C TYR A 103 4.64 21.30 1.72
N LEU A 104 4.53 22.61 2.00
CA LEU A 104 3.93 23.13 3.22
C LEU A 104 2.41 22.86 3.28
N GLU A 105 1.69 23.02 2.17
CA GLU A 105 0.26 22.69 2.04
C GLU A 105 0.04 21.21 2.40
N THR A 106 0.86 20.31 1.87
CA THR A 106 0.77 18.86 2.11
C THR A 106 0.99 18.52 3.59
N LEU A 107 1.87 19.21 4.31
CA LEU A 107 2.00 19.04 5.77
C LEU A 107 0.70 19.35 6.52
N HIS A 108 -0.12 20.29 6.03
CA HIS A 108 -1.45 20.55 6.58
C HIS A 108 -2.47 19.50 6.15
N VAL A 109 -2.40 19.01 4.90
CA VAL A 109 -3.20 17.89 4.42
C VAL A 109 -3.03 16.68 5.32
N ALA A 110 -1.78 16.30 5.58
CA ALA A 110 -1.44 15.19 6.45
C ALA A 110 -2.00 15.33 7.88
N ARG A 111 -2.27 16.55 8.38
CA ARG A 111 -2.86 16.72 9.72
C ARG A 111 -4.35 16.40 9.71
N TYR A 112 -5.12 17.03 8.82
CA TYR A 112 -6.56 16.85 8.85
C TYR A 112 -6.99 15.48 8.30
N THR A 113 -6.21 14.82 7.45
CA THR A 113 -6.46 13.42 7.05
C THR A 113 -6.22 12.45 8.21
N ARG A 114 -5.22 12.70 9.07
CA ARG A 114 -5.09 11.95 10.34
C ARG A 114 -6.22 12.25 11.32
N GLU A 115 -6.73 13.48 11.37
CA GLU A 115 -7.94 13.77 12.15
C GLU A 115 -9.13 12.93 11.65
N MET A 116 -9.29 12.78 10.33
CA MET A 116 -10.31 11.89 9.75
C MET A 116 -10.15 10.45 10.22
N TYR A 117 -8.92 9.92 10.23
CA TYR A 117 -8.63 8.59 10.78
C TYR A 117 -9.06 8.49 12.25
N CYS A 118 -8.68 9.48 13.08
CA CYS A 118 -8.94 9.48 14.52
C CYS A 118 -10.44 9.46 14.87
N LEU A 119 -11.33 9.91 13.98
CA LEU A 119 -12.79 9.84 14.20
C LEU A 119 -13.29 8.40 14.37
N PHE A 120 -12.64 7.44 13.70
CA PHE A 120 -13.03 6.02 13.75
C PHE A 120 -12.00 5.15 14.47
N GLY A 121 -10.69 5.43 14.28
CA GLY A 121 -9.58 4.69 14.88
C GLY A 121 -9.12 5.22 16.25
N GLY A 122 -9.67 6.34 16.72
CA GLY A 122 -9.36 6.99 18.00
C GLY A 122 -8.06 7.79 18.00
N ARG A 123 -6.96 7.21 17.49
CA ARG A 123 -5.65 7.88 17.32
C ARG A 123 -4.85 7.25 16.18
N HIS A 124 -3.90 7.99 15.63
CA HIS A 124 -3.00 7.53 14.55
C HIS A 124 -1.54 7.49 15.02
N THR A 125 -0.68 6.56 14.59
CA THR A 125 -0.90 5.38 13.69
C THR A 125 -1.32 4.11 14.44
N HIS A 126 -1.41 4.16 15.77
CA HIS A 126 -1.73 2.99 16.60
C HIS A 126 -3.16 3.10 17.11
N PRO A 127 -4.18 2.60 16.36
CA PRO A 127 -5.57 2.78 16.72
C PRO A 127 -5.88 2.23 18.12
N SER A 128 -6.89 2.81 18.75
CA SER A 128 -7.37 2.43 20.08
C SER A 128 -8.78 1.86 20.07
N THR A 129 -9.51 1.97 18.96
CA THR A 129 -10.93 1.60 18.86
C THR A 129 -11.20 0.48 17.85
N ILE A 130 -10.23 0.11 17.03
CA ILE A 130 -10.32 -0.99 16.06
C ILE A 130 -10.10 -2.32 16.81
N MET A 131 -11.05 -3.26 16.71
CA MET A 131 -11.03 -4.52 17.46
C MET A 131 -11.74 -5.65 16.72
N PRO A 132 -11.52 -6.94 17.06
CA PRO A 132 -12.30 -8.04 16.49
C PRO A 132 -13.79 -7.83 16.71
N GLY A 133 -14.59 -8.06 15.67
CA GLY A 133 -16.04 -7.88 15.68
C GLY A 133 -16.53 -6.45 15.46
N GLY A 134 -15.67 -5.46 15.24
CA GLY A 134 -16.06 -4.10 14.84
C GLY A 134 -15.22 -2.98 15.46
N VAL A 135 -15.85 -1.87 15.84
CA VAL A 135 -15.17 -0.75 16.48
C VAL A 135 -15.84 -0.33 17.78
N SER A 136 -15.05 0.11 18.75
CA SER A 136 -15.54 0.70 20.00
C SER A 136 -15.79 2.22 19.92
N ALA A 137 -15.50 2.84 18.77
CA ALA A 137 -15.77 4.26 18.55
C ALA A 137 -17.28 4.51 18.53
N ASP A 138 -17.72 5.59 19.16
CA ASP A 138 -19.10 6.05 19.07
C ASP A 138 -19.33 6.77 17.74
N ILE A 139 -20.10 6.14 16.85
CA ILE A 139 -20.32 6.64 15.49
C ILE A 139 -21.66 7.37 15.48
N THR A 140 -21.59 8.69 15.33
CA THR A 140 -22.75 9.58 15.35
C THR A 140 -22.89 10.34 14.03
N HIS A 141 -24.02 11.04 13.86
CA HIS A 141 -24.17 11.97 12.75
C HIS A 141 -23.04 13.01 12.72
N GLN A 142 -22.61 13.50 13.90
CA GLN A 142 -21.51 14.45 14.01
C GLN A 142 -20.18 13.83 13.55
N THR A 143 -19.88 12.60 13.95
CA THR A 143 -18.69 11.86 13.49
C THR A 143 -18.63 11.80 11.96
N CYS A 144 -19.75 11.47 11.31
CA CYS A 144 -19.83 11.40 9.86
C CYS A 144 -19.74 12.78 9.18
N THR A 145 -20.35 13.84 9.73
CA THR A 145 -20.24 15.19 9.16
C THR A 145 -18.83 15.77 9.32
N ASP A 146 -18.17 15.50 10.43
CA ASP A 146 -16.78 15.92 10.68
C ASP A 146 -15.80 15.27 9.70
N TYR A 147 -16.05 14.00 9.35
CA TYR A 147 -15.32 13.31 8.28
C TYR A 147 -15.64 13.92 6.92
N TYR A 148 -16.93 14.13 6.59
CA TYR A 148 -17.38 14.69 5.31
C TYR A 148 -16.71 16.03 4.98
N VAL A 149 -16.69 16.97 5.92
CA VAL A 149 -16.11 18.31 5.70
C VAL A 149 -14.62 18.22 5.38
N ARG A 150 -13.87 17.33 6.05
CA ARG A 150 -12.45 17.11 5.79
C ARG A 150 -12.21 16.36 4.47
N LEU A 151 -13.05 15.39 4.17
CA LEU A 151 -13.03 14.66 2.89
C LEU A 151 -13.25 15.61 1.71
N MET A 152 -14.25 16.50 1.78
CA MET A 152 -14.51 17.47 0.71
C MET A 152 -13.37 18.47 0.51
N ARG A 153 -12.64 18.82 1.59
CA ARG A 153 -11.40 19.60 1.49
C ARG A 153 -10.31 18.80 0.77
N TYR A 154 -10.17 17.51 1.06
CA TYR A 154 -9.22 16.63 0.39
C TYR A 154 -9.55 16.43 -1.10
N MET A 155 -10.85 16.35 -1.45
CA MET A 155 -11.30 16.29 -2.85
C MET A 155 -10.80 17.48 -3.68
N ASP A 156 -10.85 18.70 -3.14
CA ASP A 156 -10.30 19.88 -3.84
C ASP A 156 -8.78 19.84 -3.94
N TYR A 157 -8.08 19.25 -2.97
CA TYR A 157 -6.64 19.04 -3.02
C TYR A 157 -6.27 18.07 -4.16
N VAL A 158 -6.93 16.91 -4.27
CA VAL A 158 -6.59 15.92 -5.30
C VAL A 158 -6.94 16.36 -6.72
N LYS A 159 -7.98 17.20 -6.90
CA LYS A 159 -8.28 17.82 -8.20
C LYS A 159 -7.18 18.75 -8.70
N ARG A 160 -6.34 19.28 -7.80
CA ARG A 160 -5.15 20.08 -8.15
C ARG A 160 -3.90 19.20 -8.24
N SER A 161 -3.70 18.31 -7.27
CA SER A 161 -2.46 17.53 -7.17
C SER A 161 -2.32 16.53 -8.33
N VAL A 162 -3.41 15.87 -8.74
CA VAL A 162 -3.40 14.91 -9.86
C VAL A 162 -2.84 15.52 -11.15
N PRO A 163 -3.44 16.57 -11.72
CA PRO A 163 -2.91 17.18 -12.94
C PRO A 163 -1.53 17.83 -12.74
N MET A 164 -1.22 18.35 -11.55
CA MET A 164 0.11 18.90 -11.26
C MET A 164 1.20 17.81 -11.32
N HIS A 165 0.91 16.61 -10.81
CA HIS A 165 1.83 15.48 -10.87
C HIS A 165 1.92 14.89 -12.26
N ASP A 166 0.82 14.82 -13.03
CA ASP A 166 0.87 14.46 -14.45
C ASP A 166 1.80 15.40 -15.23
N ASP A 167 1.65 16.71 -15.07
CA ASP A 167 2.52 17.70 -15.72
C ASP A 167 4.00 17.50 -15.38
N LEU A 168 4.31 17.24 -14.11
CA LEU A 168 5.67 16.95 -13.67
C LEU A 168 6.19 15.65 -14.29
N TYR A 169 5.43 14.57 -14.17
CA TYR A 169 5.86 13.24 -14.60
C TYR A 169 5.99 13.12 -16.12
N ASP A 170 5.06 13.69 -16.88
CA ASP A 170 5.12 13.77 -18.33
C ASP A 170 6.36 14.56 -18.78
N PHE A 171 6.64 15.70 -18.14
CA PHE A 171 7.85 16.46 -18.40
C PHE A 171 9.13 15.62 -18.21
N TRP A 172 9.21 14.80 -17.15
CA TRP A 172 10.40 13.97 -16.93
C TRP A 172 10.59 12.90 -18.00
N LEU A 173 9.50 12.28 -18.45
CA LEU A 173 9.53 11.29 -19.52
C LEU A 173 9.94 11.90 -20.87
N GLU A 174 9.55 13.16 -21.13
CA GLU A 174 9.88 13.88 -22.36
C GLU A 174 11.28 14.52 -22.32
N ALA A 175 11.65 15.15 -21.21
CA ALA A 175 12.90 15.90 -21.07
C ALA A 175 14.14 15.00 -21.07
N LEU A 176 13.98 13.75 -20.66
CA LEU A 176 15.01 12.70 -20.62
C LEU A 176 14.52 11.46 -21.39
N PRO A 177 14.78 11.36 -22.71
CA PRO A 177 14.43 10.18 -23.48
C PRO A 177 15.03 8.90 -22.87
N GLY A 178 14.18 7.89 -22.63
CA GLY A 178 14.56 6.64 -21.97
C GLY A 178 14.39 6.63 -20.45
N TYR A 179 13.93 7.74 -19.84
CA TYR A 179 13.68 7.81 -18.41
C TYR A 179 12.57 6.85 -17.94
N ASP A 180 11.74 6.38 -18.88
CA ASP A 180 10.77 5.31 -18.67
C ASP A 180 11.41 3.94 -18.35
N GLN A 181 12.74 3.81 -18.40
CA GLN A 181 13.51 2.66 -17.90
C GLN A 181 13.94 2.79 -16.44
N VAL A 182 13.85 3.97 -15.83
CA VAL A 182 14.22 4.15 -14.41
C VAL A 182 13.30 3.32 -13.53
N GLY A 183 13.91 2.41 -12.77
CA GLY A 183 13.21 1.44 -11.94
C GLY A 183 12.34 0.45 -12.71
N PHE A 184 12.52 0.26 -14.01
CA PHE A 184 11.69 -0.66 -14.80
C PHE A 184 11.74 -2.11 -14.27
N ARG A 185 10.58 -2.76 -14.28
CA ARG A 185 10.41 -4.19 -14.02
C ARG A 185 9.38 -4.78 -14.97
N GLU A 186 9.49 -6.08 -15.19
CA GLU A 186 8.37 -6.86 -15.75
C GLU A 186 7.14 -6.76 -14.86
N THR A 187 5.95 -6.74 -15.47
CA THR A 187 4.67 -6.56 -14.76
C THR A 187 4.25 -7.84 -14.04
N ASN A 188 4.91 -8.10 -12.91
CA ASN A 188 4.64 -9.17 -11.97
C ASN A 188 4.11 -8.55 -10.67
N LEU A 189 2.79 -8.47 -10.52
CA LEU A 189 2.15 -7.68 -9.46
C LEU A 189 1.39 -8.59 -8.49
N VAL A 190 1.42 -8.22 -7.22
CA VAL A 190 0.55 -8.78 -6.18
C VAL A 190 -0.38 -7.70 -5.64
N CYS A 191 -1.68 -8.00 -5.60
CA CYS A 191 -2.69 -7.21 -4.94
C CYS A 191 -3.65 -8.12 -4.17
N TRP A 192 -3.91 -7.83 -2.89
CA TRP A 192 -4.82 -8.63 -2.06
C TRP A 192 -6.21 -8.02 -1.91
N GLY A 193 -6.44 -6.90 -2.59
CA GLY A 193 -7.70 -6.18 -2.54
C GLY A 193 -7.95 -5.51 -1.19
N ALA A 194 -8.79 -4.50 -1.26
CA ALA A 194 -9.41 -3.74 -0.18
C ALA A 194 -10.64 -3.10 -0.83
N PHE A 195 -11.52 -2.35 -0.25
CA PHE A 195 -12.04 -2.44 1.08
C PHE A 195 -13.22 -3.41 1.02
N ASP A 196 -13.53 -4.09 2.12
CA ASP A 196 -14.60 -5.07 2.13
C ASP A 196 -15.97 -4.38 1.98
N ASP A 197 -16.85 -4.89 1.12
CA ASP A 197 -18.24 -4.40 1.05
C ASP A 197 -19.07 -5.04 2.17
N PRO A 198 -19.62 -4.24 3.11
CA PRO A 198 -20.39 -4.75 4.24
C PRO A 198 -21.63 -5.58 3.86
N GLU A 199 -22.11 -5.48 2.61
CA GLU A 199 -23.24 -6.27 2.12
C GLU A 199 -22.87 -7.71 1.77
N TYR A 200 -21.58 -7.98 1.50
CA TYR A 200 -21.11 -9.28 1.00
C TYR A 200 -20.11 -9.95 1.94
N VAL A 201 -19.31 -9.17 2.67
CA VAL A 201 -18.26 -9.73 3.53
C VAL A 201 -18.85 -10.41 4.75
N ASP A 202 -18.50 -11.68 4.92
CA ASP A 202 -18.83 -12.48 6.09
C ASP A 202 -17.57 -13.03 6.76
N TYR A 203 -16.36 -12.69 6.30
CA TYR A 203 -15.09 -13.15 6.87
C TYR A 203 -14.94 -14.67 7.01
N ASP A 204 -15.80 -15.50 6.43
CA ASP A 204 -15.62 -16.96 6.41
C ASP A 204 -14.64 -17.31 5.28
N TYR A 205 -13.70 -18.21 5.58
CA TYR A 205 -12.75 -18.71 4.59
C TYR A 205 -13.48 -19.42 3.43
N LYS A 206 -14.59 -20.10 3.71
CA LYS A 206 -15.31 -20.90 2.71
C LYS A 206 -15.97 -20.08 1.62
N THR A 207 -16.28 -18.82 1.91
CA THR A 207 -16.88 -17.84 1.00
C THR A 207 -15.88 -16.75 0.62
N MET A 208 -14.59 -16.92 0.96
CA MET A 208 -13.55 -15.91 0.73
C MET A 208 -13.34 -15.56 -0.73
N SER A 209 -13.48 -16.54 -1.63
CA SER A 209 -13.50 -16.28 -3.07
C SER A 209 -14.66 -15.35 -3.45
N ASP A 210 -15.85 -15.55 -2.88
CA ASP A 210 -17.05 -14.79 -3.24
C ASP A 210 -17.01 -13.36 -2.72
N TRP A 211 -16.74 -13.16 -1.43
CA TRP A 211 -16.69 -11.80 -0.87
C TRP A 211 -15.43 -11.03 -1.28
N GLY A 212 -14.32 -11.72 -1.55
CA GLY A 212 -13.10 -11.12 -2.07
C GLY A 212 -13.32 -10.42 -3.40
N GLU A 213 -14.15 -11.00 -4.26
CA GLU A 213 -14.53 -10.46 -5.58
C GLU A 213 -15.45 -9.24 -5.49
N LYS A 214 -16.01 -8.95 -4.31
CA LYS A 214 -16.88 -7.79 -4.04
C LYS A 214 -16.14 -6.63 -3.38
N ARG A 215 -14.82 -6.77 -3.18
CA ARG A 215 -13.98 -5.70 -2.65
C ARG A 215 -13.97 -4.49 -3.57
N MET A 216 -13.87 -3.32 -2.96
CA MET A 216 -13.88 -2.01 -3.65
C MET A 216 -12.57 -1.68 -4.38
N VAL A 217 -11.59 -2.59 -4.36
CA VAL A 217 -10.28 -2.69 -5.01
C VAL A 217 -10.11 -4.20 -5.19
N THR A 218 -10.08 -4.64 -6.43
CA THR A 218 -10.12 -6.07 -6.73
C THR A 218 -8.78 -6.72 -6.35
N PRO A 219 -8.79 -7.86 -5.63
CA PRO A 219 -7.59 -8.68 -5.44
C PRO A 219 -7.11 -9.27 -6.78
N GLY A 220 -5.83 -9.56 -6.90
CA GLY A 220 -5.32 -10.28 -8.05
C GLY A 220 -3.81 -10.43 -8.14
N ILE A 221 -3.41 -11.36 -9.00
CA ILE A 221 -2.03 -11.66 -9.33
C ILE A 221 -1.83 -11.39 -10.81
N ALA A 222 -0.87 -10.52 -11.13
CA ALA A 222 -0.41 -10.33 -12.49
C ALA A 222 0.95 -11.01 -12.68
N ILE A 223 1.11 -11.75 -13.77
CA ILE A 223 2.39 -12.34 -14.17
C ILE A 223 2.62 -12.03 -15.64
N ASN A 224 3.76 -11.43 -15.97
CA ASN A 224 4.11 -11.01 -17.33
C ASN A 224 3.02 -10.15 -18.00
N GLY A 225 2.36 -9.29 -17.23
CA GLY A 225 1.28 -8.42 -17.72
C GLY A 225 -0.07 -9.10 -17.97
N GLU A 226 -0.22 -10.38 -17.63
CA GLU A 226 -1.50 -11.11 -17.64
C GLU A 226 -2.10 -11.15 -16.23
N LEU A 227 -3.39 -10.79 -16.08
CA LEU A 227 -4.13 -11.00 -14.83
C LEU A 227 -4.48 -12.49 -14.70
N VAL A 228 -3.76 -13.20 -13.83
CA VAL A 228 -3.79 -14.66 -13.71
C VAL A 228 -5.01 -15.14 -12.91
N THR A 229 -5.28 -14.47 -11.79
CA THR A 229 -6.41 -14.79 -10.91
C THR A 229 -6.79 -13.56 -10.09
N THR A 230 -8.04 -13.55 -9.64
CA THR A 230 -8.61 -12.60 -8.68
C THR A 230 -9.19 -13.33 -7.45
N ASP A 231 -9.05 -14.65 -7.38
CA ASP A 231 -9.63 -15.46 -6.30
C ASP A 231 -8.71 -15.45 -5.06
N LEU A 232 -9.19 -14.91 -3.94
CA LEU A 232 -8.40 -14.81 -2.71
C LEU A 232 -7.93 -16.16 -2.14
N VAL A 233 -8.70 -17.25 -2.31
CA VAL A 233 -8.28 -18.59 -1.87
C VAL A 233 -7.13 -19.08 -2.73
N GLU A 234 -7.24 -18.92 -4.06
CA GLU A 234 -6.15 -19.28 -4.96
C GLU A 234 -4.89 -18.47 -4.66
N ILE A 235 -5.03 -17.14 -4.51
CA ILE A 235 -3.93 -16.23 -4.17
C ILE A 235 -3.24 -16.66 -2.87
N ASN A 236 -4.00 -16.97 -1.82
CA ASN A 236 -3.46 -17.45 -0.55
C ASN A 236 -2.58 -18.69 -0.73
N LEU A 237 -3.09 -19.69 -1.44
CA LEU A 237 -2.40 -20.96 -1.67
C LEU A 237 -1.16 -20.83 -2.57
N MET A 238 -1.06 -19.75 -3.36
CA MET A 238 0.13 -19.47 -4.18
C MET A 238 1.30 -18.89 -3.37
N ILE A 239 1.09 -18.37 -2.15
CA ILE A 239 2.15 -17.71 -1.38
C ILE A 239 3.23 -18.71 -0.94
N ARG A 240 4.50 -18.39 -1.20
CA ARG A 240 5.67 -19.11 -0.69
C ARG A 240 6.62 -18.13 -0.03
N ILE A 241 7.02 -18.40 1.20
CA ILE A 241 8.06 -17.65 1.89
C ILE A 241 9.36 -18.42 1.75
N LEU A 242 10.23 -17.93 0.88
CA LEU A 242 11.53 -18.53 0.70
C LEU A 242 12.57 -17.80 1.56
N LEU A 243 13.70 -18.48 1.74
CA LEU A 243 14.96 -17.88 2.17
C LEU A 243 15.90 -17.82 0.96
N GLY A 244 17.17 -17.59 1.21
CA GLY A 244 18.19 -17.39 0.19
C GLY A 244 19.30 -16.59 0.83
N SER A 245 19.17 -15.28 0.86
CA SER A 245 20.15 -14.38 1.46
C SER A 245 19.75 -13.76 2.81
N SER A 246 18.86 -14.43 3.54
CA SER A 246 18.30 -13.96 4.81
C SER A 246 18.99 -14.54 6.05
N TYR A 247 19.03 -13.80 7.15
CA TYR A 247 19.59 -14.21 8.46
C TYR A 247 18.66 -15.14 9.27
N PHE A 248 18.14 -16.20 8.65
CA PHE A 248 17.31 -17.21 9.30
C PHE A 248 17.76 -18.62 8.91
N ASP A 249 17.58 -19.56 9.82
CA ASP A 249 17.60 -20.99 9.46
C ASP A 249 16.26 -21.39 8.81
N GLY A 250 16.31 -22.41 7.96
CA GLY A 250 15.13 -23.00 7.34
C GLY A 250 14.28 -23.77 8.34
N TRP A 251 12.99 -23.89 8.07
CA TRP A 251 12.00 -24.54 8.93
C TRP A 251 11.47 -25.85 8.33
N GLU A 252 12.16 -26.44 7.35
CA GLU A 252 11.68 -27.63 6.63
C GLU A 252 11.52 -28.86 7.55
N ASN A 253 12.26 -28.88 8.67
CA ASN A 253 12.21 -29.94 9.69
C ASN A 253 11.37 -29.55 10.92
N GLU A 254 10.76 -28.36 10.93
CA GLU A 254 9.88 -27.92 12.01
C GLU A 254 8.49 -28.55 11.90
N ARG A 255 7.69 -28.40 12.95
CA ARG A 255 6.29 -28.83 12.92
C ARG A 255 5.52 -28.08 11.83
N LYS A 256 4.81 -28.83 10.98
CA LYS A 256 3.78 -28.28 10.10
C LYS A 256 2.49 -28.06 10.89
N PHE A 257 1.97 -26.83 10.87
CA PHE A 257 0.77 -26.44 11.63
C PHE A 257 -0.52 -26.72 10.86
N VAL A 258 -0.51 -26.51 9.54
CA VAL A 258 -1.68 -26.57 8.67
C VAL A 258 -1.34 -27.43 7.47
N ASP A 259 -1.93 -28.63 7.41
CA ASP A 259 -1.83 -29.50 6.25
C ASP A 259 -2.77 -29.11 5.12
N LYS A 260 -4.02 -28.80 5.50
CA LYS A 260 -5.08 -28.40 4.58
C LYS A 260 -5.77 -27.14 5.05
N ASP A 261 -6.18 -26.30 4.11
CA ASP A 261 -7.00 -25.15 4.40
C ASP A 261 -8.45 -25.57 4.75
N PRO A 262 -9.33 -24.66 5.21
CA PRO A 262 -10.72 -24.98 5.54
C PRO A 262 -11.58 -25.53 4.38
N LEU A 263 -11.10 -25.45 3.13
CA LEU A 263 -11.74 -26.02 1.94
C LEU A 263 -11.15 -27.38 1.55
N GLY A 264 -10.10 -27.84 2.23
CA GLY A 264 -9.45 -29.13 2.02
C GLY A 264 -8.28 -29.08 1.03
N ASN A 265 -7.87 -27.90 0.57
CA ASN A 265 -6.73 -27.72 -0.33
C ASN A 265 -5.42 -27.91 0.43
N GLU A 266 -4.42 -28.53 -0.22
CA GLU A 266 -3.10 -28.74 0.38
C GLU A 266 -2.37 -27.41 0.62
N VAL A 267 -1.78 -27.28 1.82
CA VAL A 267 -1.00 -26.10 2.22
C VAL A 267 0.48 -26.47 2.27
N SER A 268 1.30 -25.72 1.54
CA SER A 268 2.76 -25.92 1.47
C SER A 268 3.46 -25.67 2.81
N MET A 269 4.61 -26.34 3.04
CA MET A 269 5.50 -26.02 4.18
C MET A 269 6.08 -24.60 4.09
N ASP A 270 6.24 -24.09 2.88
CA ASP A 270 6.73 -22.73 2.62
C ASP A 270 5.61 -21.68 2.75
N HIS A 271 4.35 -22.07 2.99
CA HIS A 271 3.24 -21.14 3.19
C HIS A 271 3.34 -20.45 4.57
N PRO A 272 2.94 -19.17 4.73
CA PRO A 272 3.01 -18.46 6.01
C PRO A 272 2.40 -19.19 7.20
N TRP A 273 1.28 -19.92 7.04
CA TRP A 273 0.71 -20.74 8.13
C TRP A 273 1.68 -21.77 8.73
N ASN A 274 2.65 -22.27 7.94
CA ASN A 274 3.60 -23.31 8.33
C ASN A 274 5.00 -22.77 8.62
N LYS A 275 5.22 -21.46 8.45
CA LYS A 275 6.52 -20.85 8.72
C LYS A 275 6.81 -20.81 10.22
N THR A 276 8.00 -21.25 10.57
CA THR A 276 8.64 -21.02 11.88
C THR A 276 9.79 -20.03 11.70
N THR A 277 9.81 -18.95 12.47
CA THR A 277 10.85 -17.92 12.37
C THR A 277 12.05 -18.29 13.25
N LEU A 278 13.15 -18.73 12.64
CA LEU A 278 14.37 -19.16 13.34
C LEU A 278 15.51 -18.15 13.07
N PRO A 279 15.65 -17.07 13.87
CA PRO A 279 16.64 -16.04 13.59
C PRO A 279 18.08 -16.52 13.83
N LYS A 280 18.97 -16.20 12.89
CA LYS A 280 20.39 -16.55 12.93
C LYS A 280 21.24 -15.31 12.68
N PRO A 281 21.55 -14.52 13.72
CA PRO A 281 22.45 -13.38 13.59
C PRO A 281 23.82 -13.81 13.06
N GLN A 282 24.27 -13.20 11.97
CA GLN A 282 25.55 -13.50 11.34
C GLN A 282 26.16 -12.25 10.69
N LYS A 283 27.45 -12.34 10.31
CA LYS A 283 28.13 -11.27 9.59
C LYS A 283 27.52 -11.12 8.20
N ARG A 284 27.33 -9.88 7.77
CA ARG A 284 26.87 -9.55 6.41
C ARG A 284 27.89 -10.00 5.37
N ASP A 285 27.42 -10.76 4.39
CA ASP A 285 28.15 -11.17 3.20
C ASP A 285 27.23 -11.03 1.97
N PHE A 286 27.56 -10.10 1.06
CA PHE A 286 26.77 -9.85 -0.14
C PHE A 286 26.84 -10.98 -1.17
N THR A 287 27.73 -11.96 -0.97
CA THR A 287 27.80 -13.18 -1.79
C THR A 287 26.99 -14.34 -1.21
N ASP A 288 26.47 -14.21 0.02
CA ASP A 288 25.63 -15.20 0.71
C ASP A 288 24.47 -14.52 1.45
N LYS A 289 24.50 -14.42 2.79
CA LYS A 289 23.43 -13.76 3.57
C LYS A 289 23.77 -12.32 3.89
N TYR A 290 22.86 -11.41 3.57
CA TYR A 290 23.07 -9.97 3.75
C TYR A 290 21.90 -9.18 4.33
N SER A 291 20.76 -9.82 4.62
CA SER A 291 19.57 -9.11 5.11
C SER A 291 18.75 -9.88 6.14
N TRP A 292 17.95 -9.15 6.91
CA TRP A 292 16.89 -9.70 7.77
C TRP A 292 15.56 -9.86 7.03
N VAL A 293 15.44 -9.38 5.80
CA VAL A 293 14.22 -9.56 5.00
C VAL A 293 14.21 -10.97 4.39
N THR A 294 13.05 -11.62 4.37
CA THR A 294 12.84 -12.93 3.73
C THR A 294 12.59 -12.77 2.22
N SER A 295 12.28 -13.85 1.51
CA SER A 295 11.99 -13.81 0.06
C SER A 295 10.60 -14.37 -0.28
N PRO A 296 9.51 -13.63 -0.03
CA PRO A 296 8.19 -13.99 -0.50
C PRO A 296 8.15 -14.09 -2.02
N ARG A 297 7.47 -15.12 -2.53
CA ARG A 297 7.25 -15.40 -3.96
C ARG A 297 5.84 -15.92 -4.18
N ILE A 298 5.37 -15.78 -5.41
CA ILE A 298 4.13 -16.40 -5.89
C ILE A 298 4.49 -17.67 -6.65
N TYR A 299 3.97 -18.81 -6.22
CA TYR A 299 4.14 -20.06 -6.95
C TYR A 299 3.12 -20.14 -8.10
N ASP A 300 3.62 -20.09 -9.33
CA ASP A 300 2.81 -20.25 -10.53
C ASP A 300 2.80 -21.71 -10.98
N LYS A 301 1.67 -22.40 -10.72
CA LYS A 301 1.46 -23.80 -11.13
C LYS A 301 1.48 -24.01 -12.65
N ARG A 302 1.27 -22.96 -13.45
CA ARG A 302 1.24 -23.04 -14.93
C ARG A 302 2.64 -23.29 -15.49
N THR A 303 3.66 -22.80 -14.80
CA THR A 303 5.08 -22.87 -15.20
C THR A 303 5.95 -23.62 -14.20
N ASP A 304 5.41 -24.00 -13.04
CA ASP A 304 6.14 -24.62 -11.92
C ASP A 304 7.30 -23.73 -11.42
N THR A 305 7.05 -22.42 -11.30
CA THR A 305 8.07 -21.42 -10.92
C THR A 305 7.65 -20.55 -9.76
N HIS A 306 8.65 -20.06 -9.01
CA HIS A 306 8.47 -19.04 -7.99
C HIS A 306 8.69 -17.66 -8.60
N VAL A 307 7.61 -16.91 -8.81
CA VAL A 307 7.65 -15.59 -9.43
C VAL A 307 7.90 -14.51 -8.37
N CYS A 308 8.85 -13.63 -8.67
CA CYS A 308 9.17 -12.46 -7.87
C CYS A 308 8.23 -11.30 -8.24
N CYS A 309 7.08 -11.25 -7.56
CA CYS A 309 6.13 -10.17 -7.71
C CYS A 309 6.44 -9.00 -6.77
N ASP A 310 5.98 -7.82 -7.14
CA ASP A 310 6.04 -6.60 -6.33
C ASP A 310 4.66 -5.95 -6.19
N THR A 311 4.56 -5.00 -5.27
CA THR A 311 3.31 -4.27 -5.04
C THR A 311 3.18 -3.02 -5.91
N GLY A 312 4.20 -2.70 -6.70
CA GLY A 312 4.33 -1.41 -7.38
C GLY A 312 4.28 -0.21 -6.43
N GLY A 313 4.72 -0.41 -5.18
CA GLY A 313 4.58 0.58 -4.11
C GLY A 313 3.17 0.75 -3.57
N GLY A 314 2.25 -0.18 -3.90
CA GLY A 314 0.87 -0.29 -3.44
C GLY A 314 -0.15 0.20 -4.47
N PRO A 315 -0.22 1.52 -4.74
CA PRO A 315 -1.16 2.10 -5.70
C PRO A 315 -1.11 1.49 -7.09
N PHE A 316 0.09 1.24 -7.64
CA PHE A 316 0.23 0.71 -8.99
C PHE A 316 -0.38 -0.68 -9.14
N ALA A 317 -0.08 -1.62 -8.24
CA ALA A 317 -0.68 -2.96 -8.29
C ALA A 317 -2.20 -2.92 -8.12
N ARG A 318 -2.70 -2.13 -7.16
CA ARG A 318 -4.15 -1.98 -6.91
C ARG A 318 -4.89 -1.45 -8.13
N GLN A 319 -4.38 -0.37 -8.73
CA GLN A 319 -5.00 0.23 -9.90
C GLN A 319 -4.90 -0.68 -11.12
N TRP A 320 -3.74 -1.28 -11.37
CA TRP A 320 -3.53 -2.19 -12.49
C TRP A 320 -4.50 -3.39 -12.42
N VAL A 321 -4.55 -4.06 -11.26
CA VAL A 321 -5.41 -5.23 -11.06
C VAL A 321 -6.88 -4.86 -11.13
N THR A 322 -7.29 -3.79 -10.44
CA THR A 322 -8.70 -3.34 -10.44
C THR A 322 -9.16 -2.95 -11.85
N ALA A 323 -8.34 -2.17 -12.57
CA ALA A 323 -8.62 -1.78 -13.95
C ALA A 323 -8.80 -3.00 -14.85
N LYS A 324 -7.84 -3.94 -14.81
CA LYS A 324 -7.83 -5.14 -15.67
C LYS A 324 -8.95 -6.12 -15.34
N ALA A 325 -9.31 -6.24 -14.07
CA ALA A 325 -10.43 -7.09 -13.66
C ALA A 325 -11.77 -6.55 -14.14
N GLY A 326 -11.94 -5.21 -14.18
CA GLY A 326 -13.18 -4.58 -14.64
C GLY A 326 -14.41 -4.89 -13.78
N LYS A 327 -14.20 -5.23 -12.50
CA LYS A 327 -15.26 -5.70 -11.59
C LYS A 327 -15.82 -4.61 -10.67
N VAL A 328 -15.08 -3.51 -10.47
CA VAL A 328 -15.46 -2.45 -9.54
C VAL A 328 -16.31 -1.39 -10.23
N LYS A 329 -17.50 -1.14 -9.67
CA LYS A 329 -18.34 0.00 -9.99
C LYS A 329 -19.02 0.53 -8.72
N LEU A 330 -18.67 1.74 -8.31
CA LEU A 330 -19.15 2.36 -7.07
C LEU A 330 -20.07 3.53 -7.41
N GLY A 331 -21.35 3.22 -7.66
CA GLY A 331 -22.32 4.21 -8.13
C GLY A 331 -21.83 4.94 -9.37
N ASP A 332 -21.94 6.27 -9.35
CA ASP A 332 -21.43 7.15 -10.41
C ASP A 332 -20.03 7.70 -10.11
N TYR A 333 -19.41 7.30 -8.98
CA TYR A 333 -18.12 7.83 -8.55
C TYR A 333 -16.94 7.17 -9.23
N LEU A 334 -17.01 5.85 -9.45
CA LEU A 334 -15.84 5.07 -9.83
C LEU A 334 -16.23 3.86 -10.67
N GLU A 335 -15.52 3.63 -11.78
CA GLU A 335 -15.72 2.49 -12.65
C GLU A 335 -14.39 1.97 -13.23
N ALA A 336 -14.12 0.67 -13.03
CA ALA A 336 -13.05 -0.04 -13.71
C ALA A 336 -13.50 -0.53 -15.09
N THR A 337 -12.80 -0.15 -16.15
CA THR A 337 -13.26 -0.32 -17.54
C THR A 337 -12.67 -1.54 -18.27
N GLY A 338 -11.81 -2.31 -17.61
CA GLY A 338 -10.98 -3.35 -18.23
C GLY A 338 -9.60 -2.84 -18.70
N HIS A 339 -9.41 -1.52 -18.81
CA HIS A 339 -8.16 -0.90 -19.29
C HIS A 339 -7.82 0.44 -18.62
N SER A 340 -8.72 0.96 -17.79
CA SER A 340 -8.58 2.20 -17.03
C SER A 340 -9.50 2.18 -15.80
N ILE A 341 -9.39 3.22 -14.97
CA ILE A 341 -10.30 3.52 -13.86
C ILE A 341 -10.80 4.95 -14.02
N LYS A 342 -12.10 5.09 -14.23
CA LYS A 342 -12.78 6.38 -14.28
C LYS A 342 -13.19 6.82 -12.89
N MET A 343 -12.95 8.09 -12.58
CA MET A 343 -13.18 8.69 -11.26
C MET A 343 -13.90 10.03 -11.43
N VAL A 344 -15.10 10.15 -10.89
CA VAL A 344 -15.94 11.34 -10.96
C VAL A 344 -15.95 12.02 -9.59
N LEU A 345 -15.11 13.04 -9.43
CA LEU A 345 -15.01 13.80 -8.19
C LEU A 345 -16.13 14.85 -8.14
N PRO A 346 -16.96 14.84 -7.07
CA PRO A 346 -18.06 15.80 -6.95
C PRO A 346 -17.54 17.22 -6.77
N LYS A 347 -18.40 18.22 -7.05
CA LYS A 347 -18.09 19.63 -6.78
C LYS A 347 -17.67 19.82 -5.32
N GLY A 348 -16.52 20.47 -5.11
CA GLY A 348 -16.03 20.82 -3.78
C GLY A 348 -16.36 22.26 -3.41
N ALA A 349 -15.65 22.78 -2.41
CA ALA A 349 -15.86 24.15 -1.95
C ALA A 349 -15.30 25.17 -2.95
N ASN A 350 -14.16 24.85 -3.55
CA ASN A 350 -13.41 25.76 -4.42
C ASN A 350 -13.40 25.33 -5.89
N LEU A 351 -13.53 24.03 -6.17
CA LEU A 351 -13.39 23.50 -7.53
C LEU A 351 -14.68 22.83 -8.02
N PRO A 352 -14.97 22.90 -9.34
CA PRO A 352 -16.12 22.22 -9.94
C PRO A 352 -16.02 20.69 -9.80
N ALA A 353 -17.04 19.98 -10.26
CA ALA A 353 -16.91 18.54 -10.47
C ALA A 353 -15.83 18.27 -11.53
N THR A 354 -15.08 17.19 -11.36
CA THR A 354 -13.92 16.85 -12.19
C THR A 354 -13.93 15.37 -12.48
N GLU A 355 -13.67 15.00 -13.73
CA GLU A 355 -13.43 13.61 -14.12
C GLU A 355 -11.93 13.40 -14.25
N LEU A 356 -11.45 12.31 -13.66
CA LEU A 356 -10.07 11.81 -13.80
C LEU A 356 -10.15 10.37 -14.33
N GLU A 357 -9.21 9.99 -15.17
CA GLU A 357 -9.14 8.62 -15.67
C GLU A 357 -7.69 8.12 -15.60
N TRP A 358 -7.43 7.12 -14.75
CA TRP A 358 -6.14 6.47 -14.72
C TRP A 358 -6.11 5.35 -15.77
N HIS A 359 -5.19 5.41 -16.72
CA HIS A 359 -5.01 4.38 -17.73
C HIS A 359 -3.93 3.39 -17.33
N VAL A 360 -4.14 2.10 -17.62
CA VAL A 360 -3.10 1.10 -17.39
C VAL A 360 -1.86 1.43 -18.26
N PRO A 361 -0.70 1.73 -17.66
CA PRO A 361 0.46 2.13 -18.42
C PRO A 361 1.12 0.93 -19.10
N ALA A 362 1.88 1.21 -20.17
CA ALA A 362 2.57 0.17 -20.93
C ALA A 362 3.75 -0.46 -20.17
N LYS A 363 4.34 0.24 -19.19
CA LYS A 363 5.52 -0.18 -18.44
C LYS A 363 5.30 -0.04 -16.94
N SER A 364 5.89 -0.95 -16.16
CA SER A 364 6.01 -0.83 -14.70
C SER A 364 7.36 -0.19 -14.37
N ASN A 365 7.40 1.13 -14.21
CA ASN A 365 8.61 1.89 -13.89
C ASN A 365 8.38 2.83 -12.69
N ALA A 366 9.39 3.62 -12.32
CA ALA A 366 9.30 4.50 -11.15
C ALA A 366 8.21 5.59 -11.29
N ILE A 367 8.19 6.28 -12.44
CA ILE A 367 7.24 7.37 -12.70
C ILE A 367 5.80 6.87 -12.65
N GLU A 368 5.51 5.72 -13.25
CA GLU A 368 4.16 5.18 -13.28
C GLU A 368 3.68 4.69 -11.90
N ARG A 369 4.59 4.27 -11.02
CA ARG A 369 4.24 3.98 -9.61
C ARG A 369 3.88 5.25 -8.86
N ASP A 370 4.64 6.31 -9.05
CA ASP A 370 4.40 7.60 -8.38
C ASP A 370 3.14 8.28 -8.91
N ARG A 371 2.88 8.22 -10.22
CA ARG A 371 1.62 8.61 -10.86
C ARG A 371 0.45 7.83 -10.30
N ALA A 372 0.56 6.49 -10.24
CA ALA A 372 -0.47 5.66 -9.64
C ALA A 372 -0.72 6.03 -8.16
N ARG A 373 0.30 6.47 -7.41
CA ARG A 373 0.10 6.93 -6.02
C ARG A 373 -0.75 8.19 -5.94
N THR A 374 -0.52 9.14 -6.83
CA THR A 374 -1.33 10.34 -6.93
C THR A 374 -2.78 10.03 -7.29
N TYR A 375 -3.02 9.22 -8.32
CA TYR A 375 -4.39 8.83 -8.72
C TYR A 375 -5.10 8.02 -7.63
N HIS A 376 -4.37 7.23 -6.84
CA HIS A 376 -4.97 6.47 -5.75
C HIS A 376 -5.42 7.36 -4.56
N GLN A 377 -4.90 8.57 -4.43
CA GLN A 377 -5.45 9.56 -3.49
C GLN A 377 -6.89 9.92 -3.85
N ALA A 378 -7.16 10.20 -5.14
CA ALA A 378 -8.51 10.45 -5.64
C ALA A 378 -9.41 9.21 -5.50
N TYR A 379 -8.88 8.02 -5.83
CA TYR A 379 -9.56 6.74 -5.62
C TYR A 379 -10.02 6.58 -4.17
N SER A 380 -9.11 6.77 -3.21
CA SER A 380 -9.38 6.60 -1.78
C SER A 380 -10.44 7.59 -1.29
N ALA A 381 -10.38 8.84 -1.76
CA ALA A 381 -11.38 9.85 -1.43
C ALA A 381 -12.78 9.44 -1.90
N LEU A 382 -12.91 8.88 -3.11
CA LEU A 382 -14.19 8.43 -3.67
C LEU A 382 -14.75 7.20 -2.96
N VAL A 383 -13.90 6.22 -2.65
CA VAL A 383 -14.33 5.07 -1.83
C VAL A 383 -14.74 5.54 -0.43
N GLY A 384 -14.03 6.53 0.14
CA GLY A 384 -14.39 7.15 1.41
C GLY A 384 -15.75 7.81 1.38
N LEU A 385 -16.07 8.53 0.30
CA LEU A 385 -17.39 9.12 0.12
C LEU A 385 -18.47 8.04 0.05
N TYR A 386 -18.26 7.00 -0.75
CA TYR A 386 -19.19 5.88 -0.89
C TYR A 386 -19.46 5.16 0.45
N CYS A 387 -18.40 4.88 1.22
CA CYS A 387 -18.53 4.25 2.54
C CYS A 387 -19.21 5.18 3.56
N LEU A 388 -18.97 6.49 3.46
CA LEU A 388 -19.57 7.48 4.34
C LEU A 388 -21.09 7.58 4.10
N GLU A 389 -21.53 7.51 2.85
CA GLU A 389 -22.95 7.47 2.51
C GLU A 389 -23.63 6.22 3.09
N LYS A 390 -23.01 5.04 2.97
CA LYS A 390 -23.49 3.81 3.62
C LYS A 390 -23.58 3.98 5.14
N ALA A 391 -22.54 4.50 5.79
CA ALA A 391 -22.53 4.76 7.23
C ALA A 391 -23.65 5.72 7.66
N MET A 392 -23.83 6.84 6.95
CA MET A 392 -24.93 7.78 7.21
C MET A 392 -26.31 7.12 7.00
N GLY A 393 -26.44 6.22 6.02
CA GLY A 393 -27.65 5.44 5.79
C GLY A 393 -28.03 4.56 6.99
N GLU A 394 -27.06 3.84 7.56
CA GLU A 394 -27.25 3.04 8.78
C GLU A 394 -27.69 3.91 9.96
N LEU A 395 -27.03 5.05 10.17
CA LEU A 395 -27.36 5.98 11.26
C LEU A 395 -28.78 6.54 11.15
N ARG A 396 -29.20 6.96 9.95
CA ARG A 396 -30.57 7.48 9.70
C ARG A 396 -31.63 6.42 9.93
N ALA A 397 -31.30 5.16 9.67
CA ALA A 397 -32.19 4.04 9.91
C ALA A 397 -32.17 3.54 11.37
N GLY A 398 -31.39 4.19 12.26
CA GLY A 398 -31.28 3.82 13.67
C GLY A 398 -30.41 2.58 13.93
N ARG A 399 -29.67 2.08 12.93
CA ARG A 399 -28.77 0.93 13.05
C ARG A 399 -27.38 1.39 13.48
N THR A 400 -27.24 1.70 14.76
CA THR A 400 -26.02 2.31 15.33
C THR A 400 -25.03 1.30 15.93
N LYS A 401 -25.35 0.00 15.92
CA LYS A 401 -24.45 -1.04 16.42
C LYS A 401 -23.21 -1.12 15.53
N SER A 402 -22.02 -0.99 16.11
CA SER A 402 -20.73 -0.98 15.40
C SER A 402 -19.78 -2.11 15.81
N TRP A 403 -20.17 -2.95 16.78
CA TRP A 403 -19.38 -4.06 17.28
C TRP A 403 -20.26 -5.27 17.65
N ASN A 404 -19.74 -6.49 17.44
CA ASN A 404 -20.36 -7.76 17.80
C ASN A 404 -19.50 -8.56 18.79
N ASP A 405 -20.16 -9.23 19.72
CA ASP A 405 -19.52 -10.13 20.69
C ASP A 405 -18.92 -11.37 20.00
N PHE A 406 -17.93 -11.98 20.64
CA PHE A 406 -17.23 -13.13 20.11
C PHE A 406 -16.67 -14.02 21.21
N LYS A 407 -16.35 -15.26 20.84
CA LYS A 407 -15.60 -16.19 21.68
C LYS A 407 -14.36 -16.61 20.95
N VAL A 408 -13.24 -16.62 21.65
CA VAL A 408 -11.99 -17.18 21.13
C VAL A 408 -12.18 -18.70 21.04
N PRO A 409 -12.00 -19.31 19.86
CA PRO A 409 -12.10 -20.75 19.69
C PRO A 409 -10.90 -21.44 20.34
N GLU A 410 -11.06 -22.71 20.72
CA GLU A 410 -9.92 -23.53 21.17
C GLU A 410 -8.95 -23.80 20.01
N GLU A 411 -9.48 -24.02 18.81
CA GLU A 411 -8.71 -24.36 17.61
C GLU A 411 -9.22 -23.53 16.42
N ALA A 412 -8.31 -22.89 15.67
CA ALA A 412 -8.66 -22.20 14.43
C ALA A 412 -7.45 -22.00 13.52
N VAL A 413 -7.72 -21.93 12.21
CA VAL A 413 -6.77 -21.48 11.18
C VAL A 413 -7.44 -20.34 10.44
N SER A 414 -6.76 -19.20 10.31
CA SER A 414 -7.34 -18.03 9.67
C SER A 414 -6.31 -17.17 8.95
N VAL A 415 -6.82 -16.35 8.03
CA VAL A 415 -6.06 -15.35 7.31
C VAL A 415 -6.86 -14.05 7.23
N GLY A 416 -6.20 -12.93 7.49
CA GLY A 416 -6.73 -11.61 7.17
C GLY A 416 -5.99 -11.08 5.96
N PHE A 417 -6.71 -10.77 4.88
CA PHE A 417 -6.16 -10.11 3.69
C PHE A 417 -6.58 -8.65 3.66
N HIS A 418 -5.64 -7.77 3.38
CA HIS A 418 -5.89 -6.34 3.15
C HIS A 418 -4.80 -5.76 2.24
N GLU A 419 -5.00 -4.52 1.84
CA GLU A 419 -3.98 -3.68 1.23
C GLU A 419 -3.52 -2.64 2.26
N ALA A 420 -2.23 -2.59 2.58
CA ALA A 420 -1.66 -1.44 3.26
C ALA A 420 -1.48 -0.29 2.26
N ALA A 421 -1.10 0.90 2.73
CA ALA A 421 -0.76 2.00 1.83
C ALA A 421 0.25 1.55 0.74
N ARG A 422 1.21 0.70 1.12
CA ARG A 422 2.31 0.24 0.28
C ARG A 422 2.04 -1.06 -0.49
N GLY A 423 0.85 -1.65 -0.40
CA GLY A 423 0.55 -2.92 -1.06
C GLY A 423 0.05 -4.02 -0.12
N VAL A 424 0.08 -5.24 -0.62
CA VAL A 424 -0.28 -6.49 0.06
C VAL A 424 0.09 -6.55 1.55
N ILE A 425 -0.89 -6.76 2.43
CA ILE A 425 -0.68 -7.13 3.84
C ILE A 425 -1.61 -8.29 4.26
N SER A 426 -1.01 -9.37 4.78
CA SER A 426 -1.73 -10.61 5.15
C SER A 426 -1.25 -11.04 6.50
N HIS A 427 -2.20 -11.38 7.37
CA HIS A 427 -1.89 -11.95 8.67
C HIS A 427 -2.42 -13.37 8.70
N HIS A 428 -1.52 -14.34 8.86
CA HIS A 428 -1.85 -15.75 8.95
C HIS A 428 -1.74 -16.21 10.40
N MET A 429 -2.81 -16.78 10.95
CA MET A 429 -2.88 -17.19 12.36
C MET A 429 -3.33 -18.63 12.50
N VAL A 430 -2.75 -19.32 13.48
CA VAL A 430 -3.17 -20.62 13.99
C VAL A 430 -3.40 -20.49 15.49
N ILE A 431 -4.56 -20.96 15.97
CA ILE A 431 -4.93 -21.01 17.38
C ILE A 431 -4.99 -22.48 17.81
N GLU A 432 -4.36 -22.81 18.93
CA GLU A 432 -4.45 -24.12 19.61
C GLU A 432 -4.62 -23.91 21.11
N GLY A 433 -5.52 -24.66 21.75
CA GLY A 433 -5.88 -24.49 23.17
C GLY A 433 -6.22 -23.04 23.57
N GLY A 434 -6.90 -22.31 22.68
CA GLY A 434 -7.32 -20.91 22.92
C GLY A 434 -6.17 -19.89 22.92
N LYS A 435 -5.00 -20.27 22.39
CA LYS A 435 -3.80 -19.42 22.31
C LYS A 435 -3.26 -19.39 20.88
N VAL A 436 -2.61 -18.30 20.53
CA VAL A 436 -1.87 -18.19 19.27
C VAL A 436 -0.71 -19.20 19.26
N ALA A 437 -0.81 -20.20 18.40
CA ALA A 437 0.22 -21.22 18.18
C ALA A 437 1.20 -20.82 17.07
N ASN A 438 0.71 -20.13 16.03
CA ASN A 438 1.54 -19.50 15.01
C ASN A 438 0.90 -18.19 14.53
N TYR A 439 1.73 -17.18 14.23
CA TYR A 439 1.27 -15.89 13.70
C TYR A 439 2.34 -15.29 12.78
N GLN A 440 2.00 -15.09 11.51
CA GLN A 440 2.94 -14.64 10.49
C GLN A 440 2.31 -13.51 9.66
N PRO A 441 2.64 -12.24 9.95
CA PRO A 441 2.24 -11.12 9.11
C PRO A 441 3.22 -10.96 7.94
N PHE A 442 2.71 -10.84 6.71
CA PHE A 442 3.50 -10.51 5.53
C PHE A 442 3.01 -9.18 4.94
N PRO A 443 3.53 -8.03 5.43
CA PRO A 443 3.29 -6.71 4.85
C PRO A 443 3.94 -6.56 3.45
N PRO A 444 3.86 -5.37 2.81
CA PRO A 444 4.36 -5.22 1.44
C PRO A 444 5.89 -5.16 1.32
N THR A 445 6.58 -4.54 2.28
CA THR A 445 8.06 -4.39 2.20
C THR A 445 8.80 -5.73 2.15
N PRO A 446 8.40 -6.82 2.85
CA PRO A 446 8.96 -8.14 2.60
C PRO A 446 8.92 -8.60 1.14
N TRP A 447 7.89 -8.23 0.37
CA TRP A 447 7.83 -8.50 -1.06
C TRP A 447 8.82 -7.62 -1.81
N ASN A 448 8.67 -6.30 -1.69
CA ASN A 448 9.43 -5.33 -2.48
C ASN A 448 10.93 -5.28 -2.15
N GLY A 449 11.25 -5.39 -0.87
CA GLY A 449 12.61 -5.42 -0.34
C GLY A 449 13.13 -6.82 -0.09
N SER A 450 12.51 -7.86 -0.69
CA SER A 450 13.05 -9.22 -0.63
C SER A 450 14.46 -9.27 -1.19
N VAL A 451 15.21 -10.27 -0.73
CA VAL A 451 16.56 -10.56 -1.21
C VAL A 451 16.54 -11.62 -2.29
N ARG A 452 17.72 -11.99 -2.81
CA ARG A 452 17.87 -13.20 -3.62
C ARG A 452 17.36 -14.41 -2.86
N ASP A 453 16.47 -15.15 -3.50
CA ASP A 453 15.96 -16.41 -2.95
C ASP A 453 16.95 -17.57 -3.18
N LYS A 454 16.58 -18.77 -2.71
CA LYS A 454 17.37 -20.00 -2.88
C LYS A 454 17.63 -20.41 -4.34
N PHE A 455 16.91 -19.83 -5.30
CA PHE A 455 17.11 -20.04 -6.74
C PHE A 455 17.96 -18.92 -7.39
N GLY A 456 18.36 -17.92 -6.61
CA GLY A 456 19.16 -16.78 -7.07
C GLY A 456 18.34 -15.66 -7.71
N THR A 457 17.01 -15.75 -7.70
CA THR A 457 16.14 -14.70 -8.28
C THR A 457 16.15 -13.46 -7.37
N PRO A 458 16.59 -12.29 -7.86
CA PRO A 458 16.63 -11.06 -7.07
C PRO A 458 15.24 -10.59 -6.66
N GLY A 459 15.17 -9.84 -5.55
CA GLY A 459 13.93 -9.19 -5.12
C GLY A 459 13.67 -7.88 -5.86
N PRO A 460 12.50 -7.25 -5.63
CA PRO A 460 12.05 -6.13 -6.44
C PRO A 460 12.95 -4.90 -6.49
N TYR A 461 13.48 -4.48 -5.34
CA TYR A 461 14.42 -3.36 -5.28
C TYR A 461 15.71 -3.66 -6.05
N GLU A 462 16.25 -4.86 -5.90
CA GLU A 462 17.52 -5.24 -6.53
C GLU A 462 17.39 -5.25 -8.05
N ASP A 463 16.34 -5.89 -8.57
CA ASP A 463 16.11 -6.00 -10.01
C ASP A 463 15.71 -4.65 -10.63
N ALA A 464 14.87 -3.84 -9.97
CA ALA A 464 14.56 -2.49 -10.45
C ALA A 464 15.81 -1.60 -10.53
N VAL A 465 16.70 -1.67 -9.53
CA VAL A 465 17.96 -0.91 -9.52
C VAL A 465 18.92 -1.41 -10.60
N GLN A 466 19.02 -2.72 -10.80
CA GLN A 466 19.84 -3.30 -11.88
C GLN A 466 19.37 -2.84 -13.27
N ASN A 467 18.07 -2.62 -13.45
CA ASN A 467 17.48 -2.15 -14.69
C ASN A 467 17.51 -0.62 -14.85
N THR A 468 17.99 0.13 -13.85
CA THR A 468 17.96 1.60 -13.85
C THR A 468 19.18 2.19 -14.56
N PRO A 469 19.01 2.86 -15.72
CA PRO A 469 20.07 3.69 -16.29
C PRO A 469 20.31 4.95 -15.44
N ILE A 470 21.54 5.46 -15.47
CA ILE A 470 21.92 6.69 -14.77
C ILE A 470 21.78 7.88 -15.73
N PHE A 471 20.89 8.79 -15.40
CA PHE A 471 20.64 10.05 -16.09
C PHE A 471 21.23 11.26 -15.35
N GLU A 472 21.63 11.09 -14.09
CA GLU A 472 22.34 12.11 -13.31
C GLU A 472 23.57 12.66 -14.08
N GLU A 473 23.70 14.00 -14.14
CA GLU A 473 24.77 14.70 -14.86
C GLU A 473 26.07 14.82 -14.05
N ASN A 474 26.10 14.28 -12.83
CA ASN A 474 27.25 14.34 -11.94
C ASN A 474 28.31 13.29 -12.28
N GLY A 475 29.57 13.66 -12.00
CA GLY A 475 30.68 12.71 -12.02
C GLY A 475 30.75 11.88 -10.74
N PRO A 476 31.64 10.88 -10.67
CA PRO A 476 31.77 10.01 -9.50
C PRO A 476 32.02 10.74 -8.18
N GLU A 477 32.70 11.89 -8.21
CA GLU A 477 33.08 12.67 -7.02
C GLU A 477 31.89 13.36 -6.33
N ASN A 478 30.81 13.62 -7.06
CA ASN A 478 29.61 14.29 -6.57
C ASN A 478 28.33 13.51 -6.88
N PHE A 479 28.47 12.22 -7.18
CA PHE A 479 27.37 11.32 -7.52
C PHE A 479 26.45 11.10 -6.32
N LYS A 480 25.16 11.43 -6.49
CA LYS A 480 24.10 11.20 -5.50
C LYS A 480 23.35 9.89 -5.75
N GLY A 481 23.36 9.39 -6.99
CA GLY A 481 22.58 8.22 -7.39
C GLY A 481 21.08 8.51 -7.39
N VAL A 482 20.67 9.71 -7.81
CA VAL A 482 19.27 10.16 -7.72
C VAL A 482 18.31 9.24 -8.47
N ASP A 483 18.72 8.70 -9.61
CA ASP A 483 17.88 7.77 -10.40
C ASP A 483 17.63 6.45 -9.66
N ILE A 484 18.67 5.92 -9.00
CA ILE A 484 18.57 4.73 -8.13
C ILE A 484 17.64 5.02 -6.96
N MET A 485 17.77 6.20 -6.36
CA MET A 485 16.95 6.58 -5.23
C MET A 485 15.48 6.77 -5.62
N ARG A 486 15.18 7.40 -6.77
CA ARG A 486 13.82 7.51 -7.32
C ARG A 486 13.23 6.13 -7.63
N ALA A 487 14.02 5.24 -8.23
CA ALA A 487 13.60 3.86 -8.46
C ALA A 487 13.18 3.15 -7.16
N VAL A 488 14.00 3.22 -6.11
CA VAL A 488 13.70 2.59 -4.82
C VAL A 488 12.55 3.28 -4.09
N ARG A 489 12.52 4.62 -4.04
CA ARG A 489 11.47 5.40 -3.36
C ARG A 489 10.11 5.25 -4.03
N SER A 490 10.04 5.00 -5.34
CA SER A 490 8.76 4.74 -6.00
C SER A 490 8.01 3.51 -5.47
N PHE A 491 8.69 2.59 -4.77
CA PHE A 491 8.06 1.47 -4.07
C PHE A 491 7.67 1.78 -2.61
N ASP A 492 7.93 3.00 -2.14
CA ASP A 492 7.67 3.47 -0.77
C ASP A 492 8.21 2.50 0.31
N PRO A 493 9.55 2.42 0.49
CA PRO A 493 10.16 1.44 1.40
C PRO A 493 9.84 1.71 2.88
N CYS A 494 9.21 0.72 3.53
CA CYS A 494 8.99 0.74 4.98
C CYS A 494 9.71 -0.41 5.67
N LEU A 495 10.99 -0.22 6.04
CA LEU A 495 11.81 -1.28 6.64
C LEU A 495 11.32 -1.82 7.99
N PRO A 496 10.64 -1.05 8.87
CA PRO A 496 9.98 -1.62 10.04
C PRO A 496 8.89 -2.64 9.71
N CYS A 497 8.30 -2.60 8.50
CA CYS A 497 7.43 -3.66 8.00
C CYS A 497 8.24 -4.81 7.39
N GLY A 498 9.34 -4.47 6.70
CA GLY A 498 10.27 -5.40 6.05
C GLY A 498 10.81 -6.47 6.99
N VAL A 499 10.97 -6.12 8.27
CA VAL A 499 11.45 -7.04 9.31
C VAL A 499 10.64 -6.82 10.58
N HIS A 500 10.01 -7.87 11.07
CA HIS A 500 9.33 -7.91 12.36
C HIS A 500 9.78 -9.19 13.09
N MET A 501 10.70 -9.05 14.04
CA MET A 501 11.20 -10.18 14.81
C MET A 501 11.40 -9.79 16.27
N TYR A 502 11.18 -10.77 17.15
CA TYR A 502 11.53 -10.68 18.55
C TYR A 502 12.66 -11.67 18.83
N GLY A 503 13.89 -11.17 18.92
CA GLY A 503 15.08 -11.99 19.14
C GLY A 503 15.36 -12.21 20.63
N GLY A 504 14.38 -12.71 21.39
CA GLY A 504 14.40 -12.78 22.87
C GLY A 504 15.79 -12.98 23.48
N GLY A 505 16.19 -12.11 24.43
CA GLY A 505 17.39 -12.36 25.22
C GLY A 505 18.25 -11.16 25.64
N HIS A 506 18.14 -9.97 25.05
CA HIS A 506 18.80 -8.76 25.60
C HIS A 506 18.03 -7.49 25.24
N VAL A 507 17.59 -6.74 26.25
CA VAL A 507 17.15 -5.35 26.05
C VAL A 507 18.38 -4.52 25.73
N LYS A 508 18.59 -4.21 24.45
CA LYS A 508 19.53 -3.16 24.07
C LYS A 508 18.88 -1.83 24.43
N LYS A 509 19.18 -1.29 25.62
CA LYS A 509 18.78 0.08 26.00
C LYS A 509 19.54 1.05 25.09
N VAL A 510 18.97 1.37 23.94
CA VAL A 510 19.43 2.45 23.10
C VAL A 510 18.58 3.67 23.46
N MET A 511 19.15 4.59 24.25
CA MET A 511 18.56 5.92 24.38
C MET A 511 18.84 6.69 23.10
N HIS A 512 17.80 6.92 22.30
CA HIS A 512 17.82 7.95 21.29
C HIS A 512 17.43 9.26 21.96
N THR A 513 18.41 10.12 22.22
CA THR A 513 18.16 11.49 22.70
C THR A 513 18.06 12.41 21.49
N PRO A 514 16.92 13.07 21.22
CA PRO A 514 16.74 13.91 20.03
C PRO A 514 17.59 15.20 20.00
N THR A 515 18.37 15.47 21.05
CA THR A 515 18.99 16.78 21.32
C THR A 515 20.49 16.74 21.64
N ALA A 516 21.21 15.65 21.34
CA ALA A 516 22.66 15.68 21.42
C ALA A 516 23.23 16.45 20.21
N LEU A 517 23.32 17.77 20.35
CA LEU A 517 24.10 18.66 19.50
C LEU A 517 25.55 18.14 19.40
N SER A 518 26.02 17.96 18.16
CA SER A 518 27.45 17.87 17.82
C SER A 518 28.15 19.20 18.02
#